data_AF-A0A2V6ARI4-F1
#
_entry.id   AF-A0A2V6ARI4-F1
#
_cell.length_a   1.000
_cell.length_b   1.000
_cell.length_c   1.000
_cell.angle_alpha   90.00
_cell.angle_beta   90.00
_cell.angle_gamma   90.00
#
_symmetry.space_group_name_H-M   'P 1'
#
loop_
_entity.id
_entity.type
_entity.pdbx_description
1 polymer ?
#
loop_
_entity_poly.entity_id
_entity_poly.type
_entity_poly.pdbx_seq_one_letter_code
_entity_poly.pdbx_strand_id
1 'polypeptide(L)'
;MLVRFSDIYIGENMTIKKEEGMTAEKILTKHPLGKSGRNIDRKKYDTLKKAILSALRKNDLTHTELFSRLNKSLKGKFSGNISWYGETVKLDLEAKRIVERTASTPQKYRLKPN
;
A
#
# COMPACT_ATOMS: atom_id res chain seq x y z
N MET A 1 -44.91 -7.22 25.87
CA MET A 1 -45.11 -5.91 26.53
C MET A 1 -43.75 -5.22 26.62
N LEU A 2 -43.56 -4.12 25.89
CA LEU A 2 -42.48 -3.14 26.12
C LEU A 2 -42.85 -2.34 27.40
N VAL A 3 -41.98 -1.72 28.22
CA VAL A 3 -40.93 -0.70 27.97
C VAL A 3 -40.10 -0.50 29.28
N ARG A 4 -38.75 -0.39 29.21
CA ARG A 4 -37.82 0.77 29.41
C ARG A 4 -37.53 1.27 30.84
N PHE A 5 -36.24 1.55 31.12
CA PHE A 5 -35.64 2.77 31.75
C PHE A 5 -34.09 2.57 31.76
N SER A 6 -33.32 3.31 30.95
CA SER A 6 -32.58 4.56 31.25
C SER A 6 -31.15 4.34 31.79
N ASP A 7 -30.18 4.74 30.96
CA ASP A 7 -28.91 5.39 31.29
C ASP A 7 -28.02 4.79 32.40
N ILE A 8 -26.84 4.26 32.01
CA ILE A 8 -25.53 4.53 32.64
C ILE A 8 -24.41 4.29 31.60
N TYR A 9 -23.65 5.34 31.33
CA TYR A 9 -22.35 5.32 30.63
C TYR A 9 -21.23 5.59 31.65
N ILE A 10 -20.24 4.69 31.77
CA ILE A 10 -18.86 4.91 32.25
C ILE A 10 -18.03 3.74 31.67
N GLY A 11 -16.88 3.83 31.01
CA GLY A 11 -15.93 4.87 30.67
C GLY A 11 -14.78 4.24 29.85
N GLU A 12 -13.95 5.09 29.24
CA GLU A 12 -12.79 4.80 28.37
C GLU A 12 -13.06 4.46 26.90
N ASN A 13 -12.66 5.43 26.05
CA ASN A 13 -12.63 5.43 24.60
C ASN A 13 -11.80 4.28 24.02
N MET A 14 -12.30 3.05 24.06
CA MET A 14 -11.83 2.00 23.17
C MET A 14 -12.53 2.23 21.83
N THR A 15 -11.82 2.87 20.90
CA THR A 15 -12.28 3.05 19.52
C THR A 15 -12.60 1.67 18.94
N ILE A 16 -13.87 1.29 18.96
CA ILE A 16 -14.36 0.09 18.31
C ILE A 16 -14.11 0.30 16.82
N LYS A 17 -13.04 -0.29 16.30
CA LYS A 17 -12.84 -0.40 14.86
C LYS A 17 -13.95 -1.30 14.37
N LYS A 18 -14.98 -0.68 13.80
CA LYS A 18 -16.09 -1.30 13.09
C LYS A 18 -15.54 -2.45 12.24
N GLU A 19 -15.83 -3.69 12.62
CA GLU A 19 -15.73 -4.84 11.73
C GLU A 19 -16.83 -4.68 10.67
N GLU A 20 -16.54 -3.89 9.63
CA GLU A 20 -17.37 -3.88 8.43
C GLU A 20 -17.07 -5.12 7.60
N GLY A 21 -18.15 -5.73 7.12
CA GLY A 21 -18.19 -7.09 6.59
C GLY A 21 -17.31 -7.34 5.37
N MET A 22 -17.29 -8.62 5.00
CA MET A 22 -16.52 -9.28 3.93
C MET A 22 -16.77 -8.72 2.51
N THR A 23 -16.52 -7.44 2.28
CA THR A 23 -16.22 -6.92 0.94
C THR A 23 -14.75 -6.54 0.96
N ALA A 24 -13.96 -7.17 0.10
CA ALA A 24 -12.57 -6.80 -0.07
C ALA A 24 -12.54 -5.37 -0.61
N GLU A 25 -12.32 -4.39 0.27
CA GLU A 25 -12.17 -2.99 -0.13
C GLU A 25 -11.13 -2.91 -1.25
N LYS A 26 -11.52 -2.21 -2.32
CA LYS A 26 -10.78 -2.17 -3.57
C LYS A 26 -10.38 -0.74 -3.85
N ILE A 27 -9.19 -0.57 -4.41
CA ILE A 27 -8.66 0.75 -4.77
C ILE A 27 -8.36 0.80 -6.26
N LEU A 28 -8.66 1.94 -6.89
CA LEU A 28 -8.21 2.23 -8.24
C LEU A 28 -6.86 2.95 -8.17
N THR A 29 -5.84 2.32 -8.72
CA THR A 29 -4.50 2.91 -8.83
C THR A 29 -4.44 3.94 -9.96
N LYS A 30 -3.40 4.77 -9.95
CA LYS A 30 -3.07 5.72 -11.03
C LYS A 30 -1.78 5.32 -11.73
N HIS A 31 -1.61 5.76 -12.98
CA HIS A 31 -0.38 5.58 -13.72
C HIS A 31 0.26 6.95 -14.02
N PRO A 32 1.60 7.11 -13.88
CA PRO A 32 2.24 8.42 -14.02
C PRO A 32 2.13 8.97 -15.44
N LEU A 33 2.10 8.09 -16.45
CA LEU A 33 1.88 8.43 -17.86
C LEU A 33 0.40 8.61 -18.25
N GLY A 34 -0.53 8.80 -17.30
CA GLY A 34 -1.95 9.03 -17.59
C GLY A 34 -2.74 7.80 -18.10
N LYS A 35 -2.12 6.60 -18.11
CA LYS A 35 -2.82 5.35 -18.44
C LYS A 35 -3.82 4.97 -17.36
N SER A 36 -4.82 4.17 -17.74
CA SER A 36 -5.76 3.57 -16.78
C SER A 36 -5.02 2.72 -15.77
N GLY A 37 -5.25 2.99 -14.48
CA GLY A 37 -4.73 2.12 -13.44
C GLY A 37 -5.53 0.84 -13.29
N ARG A 38 -5.16 0.07 -12.28
CA ARG A 38 -5.75 -1.23 -11.97
C ARG A 38 -6.54 -1.17 -10.67
N ASN A 39 -7.66 -1.89 -10.65
CA ASN A 39 -8.43 -2.09 -9.44
C ASN A 39 -7.84 -3.28 -8.65
N ILE A 40 -7.39 -3.03 -7.42
CA ILE A 40 -6.70 -4.02 -6.58
C ILE A 40 -7.23 -4.00 -5.15
N ASP A 41 -7.16 -5.15 -4.47
CA ASP A 41 -7.55 -5.25 -3.06
C ASP A 41 -6.67 -4.32 -2.20
N ARG A 42 -7.31 -3.52 -1.35
CA ARG A 42 -6.67 -2.54 -0.47
C ARG A 42 -5.62 -3.19 0.42
N LYS A 43 -5.92 -4.38 0.97
CA LYS A 43 -4.97 -5.16 1.79
C LYS A 43 -3.68 -5.50 1.04
N LYS A 44 -3.78 -5.90 -0.25
CA LYS A 44 -2.61 -6.20 -1.09
C LYS A 44 -1.83 -4.94 -1.41
N TYR A 45 -2.54 -3.86 -1.75
CA TYR A 45 -1.92 -2.57 -1.99
C TYR A 45 -1.14 -2.07 -0.78
N ASP A 46 -1.76 -2.06 0.40
CA ASP A 46 -1.15 -1.53 1.62
C ASP A 46 0.08 -2.36 2.02
N THR A 47 0.02 -3.68 1.84
CA THR A 47 1.16 -4.59 2.08
C THR A 47 2.34 -4.22 1.18
N LEU A 48 2.10 -4.08 -0.13
CA LEU A 48 3.14 -3.73 -1.10
C LEU A 48 3.64 -2.30 -0.94
N LYS A 49 2.75 -1.35 -0.69
CA LYS A 49 3.10 0.05 -0.43
C LYS A 49 4.05 0.12 0.77
N LYS A 50 3.72 -0.54 1.88
CA LYS A 50 4.59 -0.59 3.06
C LYS A 50 5.94 -1.22 2.74
N ALA A 51 5.96 -2.33 1.99
CA ALA A 51 7.20 -2.99 1.60
C ALA A 51 8.09 -2.11 0.69
N ILE A 52 7.52 -1.43 -0.29
CA ILE A 52 8.24 -0.51 -1.19
C ILE A 52 8.80 0.67 -0.40
N LEU A 53 7.97 1.34 0.41
CA LEU A 53 8.41 2.48 1.22
C LEU A 53 9.52 2.07 2.20
N SER A 54 9.38 0.90 2.83
CA SER A 54 10.41 0.35 3.73
C SER A 54 11.72 0.06 2.98
N ALA A 55 11.66 -0.51 1.78
CA ALA A 55 12.84 -0.80 0.98
C ALA A 55 13.61 0.47 0.57
N LEU A 56 12.88 1.56 0.27
CA LEU A 56 13.43 2.85 -0.18
C LEU A 56 13.78 3.82 0.95
N ARG A 57 13.44 3.52 2.22
CA ARG A 57 13.69 4.42 3.36
C ARG A 57 15.15 4.80 3.57
N LYS A 58 16.07 3.90 3.25
CA LYS A 58 17.51 4.05 3.55
C LYS A 58 18.38 4.23 2.32
N ASN A 59 17.93 3.76 1.15
CA ASN A 59 18.75 3.66 -0.04
C ASN A 59 17.89 3.83 -1.28
N ASP A 60 18.47 4.48 -2.29
CA ASP A 60 17.93 4.52 -3.63
C ASP A 60 18.20 3.18 -4.31
N LEU A 61 17.17 2.55 -4.86
CA LEU A 61 17.27 1.21 -5.42
C LEU A 61 16.98 1.20 -6.91
N THR A 62 17.72 0.41 -7.68
CA THR A 62 17.34 0.07 -9.05
C THR A 62 16.05 -0.77 -9.05
N HIS A 63 15.43 -0.92 -10.23
CA HIS A 63 14.25 -1.78 -10.41
C HIS A 63 14.53 -3.20 -9.90
N THR A 64 15.62 -3.80 -10.36
CA THR A 64 16.03 -5.17 -9.98
C THR A 64 16.23 -5.31 -8.48
N GLU A 65 16.91 -4.36 -7.83
CA GLU A 65 17.16 -4.40 -6.38
C GLU A 65 15.86 -4.26 -5.58
N LEU A 66 14.99 -3.32 -5.98
CA LEU A 66 13.69 -3.13 -5.33
C LEU A 66 12.86 -4.41 -5.38
N PHE A 67 12.71 -5.00 -6.57
CA PHE A 67 11.92 -6.22 -6.73
C PHE A 67 12.56 -7.45 -6.07
N SER A 68 13.90 -7.54 -6.02
CA SER A 68 14.59 -8.57 -5.25
C SER A 68 14.27 -8.46 -3.76
N ARG A 69 14.29 -7.24 -3.20
CA ARG A 69 13.91 -7.01 -1.79
C ARG A 69 12.43 -7.29 -1.53
N LEU A 70 11.54 -6.90 -2.43
CA LEU A 70 10.11 -7.22 -2.32
C LEU A 70 9.87 -8.73 -2.30
N ASN A 71 10.45 -9.46 -3.25
CA ASN A 71 10.33 -10.91 -3.31
C ASN A 71 10.86 -11.57 -2.03
N LYS A 72 12.01 -11.13 -1.50
CA LYS A 72 12.55 -11.64 -0.23
C LYS A 72 11.64 -11.31 0.96
N SER A 73 11.15 -10.08 1.07
CA SER A 73 10.33 -9.62 2.20
C SER A 73 8.93 -10.23 2.23
N LEU A 74 8.37 -10.54 1.07
CA LEU A 74 6.99 -11.01 0.91
C LEU A 74 6.88 -12.51 0.59
N LYS A 75 8.01 -13.21 0.47
CA LYS A 75 8.05 -14.67 0.27
C LYS A 75 7.22 -15.38 1.34
N GLY A 76 6.23 -16.16 0.90
CA GLY A 76 5.34 -16.92 1.78
C GLY A 76 4.32 -16.08 2.58
N LYS A 77 4.33 -14.74 2.45
CA LYS A 77 3.42 -13.83 3.18
C LYS A 77 2.42 -13.14 2.28
N PHE A 78 2.70 -13.05 0.98
CA PHE A 78 1.85 -12.38 0.00
C PHE A 78 1.18 -13.40 -0.93
N SER A 79 -0.13 -13.25 -1.13
CA SER A 79 -0.87 -14.06 -2.09
C SER A 79 -0.97 -13.35 -3.46
N GLY A 80 -0.36 -13.95 -4.48
CA GLY A 80 -0.38 -13.47 -5.86
C GLY A 80 1.00 -13.10 -6.40
N ASN A 81 1.01 -12.57 -7.63
CA ASN A 81 2.24 -12.25 -8.35
C ASN A 81 2.87 -10.93 -7.85
N ILE A 82 3.89 -11.03 -6.99
CA ILE A 82 4.59 -9.88 -6.41
C ILE A 82 5.13 -8.94 -7.49
N SER A 83 5.65 -9.46 -8.60
CA SER A 83 6.18 -8.63 -9.68
C SER A 83 5.08 -7.77 -10.33
N TRP A 84 3.93 -8.37 -10.65
CA TRP A 84 2.83 -7.65 -11.29
C TRP A 84 2.15 -6.64 -10.35
N TYR A 85 1.82 -7.06 -9.13
CA TYR A 85 1.22 -6.15 -8.14
C TYR A 85 2.22 -5.08 -7.71
N GLY A 86 3.49 -5.45 -7.49
CA GLY A 86 4.55 -4.53 -7.11
C GLY A 86 4.77 -3.44 -8.17
N GLU A 87 4.74 -3.78 -9.46
CA GLU A 87 4.86 -2.81 -10.55
C GLU A 87 3.66 -1.85 -10.56
N THR A 88 2.45 -2.38 -10.39
CA THR A 88 1.22 -1.58 -10.30
C THR A 88 1.27 -0.59 -9.14
N VAL A 89 1.67 -1.04 -7.95
CA VAL A 89 1.77 -0.17 -6.77
C VAL A 89 2.91 0.83 -6.91
N LYS A 90 4.05 0.43 -7.45
CA LYS A 90 5.19 1.34 -7.72
C LYS A 90 4.76 2.48 -8.63
N LEU A 91 4.13 2.18 -9.76
CA LEU A 91 3.63 3.18 -10.70
C LEU A 91 2.61 4.12 -10.03
N ASP A 92 1.72 3.62 -9.20
CA ASP A 92 0.78 4.45 -8.44
C ASP A 92 1.48 5.41 -7.47
N LEU A 93 2.55 4.96 -6.79
CA LEU A 93 3.35 5.81 -5.91
C LEU A 93 4.13 6.87 -6.70
N GLU A 94 4.60 6.54 -7.91
CA GLU A 94 5.20 7.51 -8.83
C GLU A 94 4.17 8.56 -9.28
N ALA A 95 2.97 8.13 -9.67
CA ALA A 95 1.88 9.02 -10.08
C ALA A 95 1.45 9.96 -8.94
N LYS A 96 1.51 9.49 -7.69
CA LYS A 96 1.21 10.25 -6.49
C LYS A 96 2.39 11.09 -5.99
N ARG A 97 3.54 11.08 -6.68
CA ARG A 97 4.76 11.82 -6.31
C ARG A 97 5.30 11.43 -4.93
N ILE A 98 5.04 10.21 -4.47
CA ILE A 98 5.58 9.66 -3.22
C ILE A 98 6.96 9.04 -3.47
N VAL A 99 7.10 8.40 -4.63
CA VAL A 99 8.36 7.83 -5.13
C VAL A 99 8.72 8.56 -6.42
N GLU A 100 9.99 8.82 -6.65
CA GLU A 100 10.48 9.41 -7.89
C GLU A 100 11.69 8.64 -8.44
N ARG A 101 11.97 8.83 -9.73
CA ARG A 101 13.14 8.28 -10.40
C ARG A 101 14.29 9.27 -10.36
N THR A 102 15.49 8.77 -10.13
CA THR A 102 16.72 9.54 -10.34
C THR A 102 17.01 9.70 -11.83
N ALA A 103 17.67 10.79 -12.20
CA ALA A 103 18.15 11.03 -13.57
C ALA A 103 19.44 10.23 -13.91
N SER A 104 19.86 9.30 -13.05
CA SER A 104 21.08 8.51 -13.22
C SER A 104 20.88 7.30 -14.12
N THR A 105 21.98 6.77 -14.67
CA THR A 105 22.02 5.48 -15.37
C THR A 105 22.90 4.49 -14.58
N PRO A 106 22.36 3.38 -14.06
CA PRO A 106 20.94 2.97 -14.14
C PRO A 106 20.03 3.87 -13.30
N GLN A 107 18.76 3.93 -13.71
CA GLN A 107 17.72 4.64 -12.96
C GLN A 107 17.49 3.96 -11.62
N LYS A 108 17.39 4.78 -10.57
CA LYS A 108 17.03 4.36 -9.22
C LYS A 108 15.74 5.02 -8.80
N TYR A 109 15.07 4.39 -7.85
CA TYR A 109 13.86 4.89 -7.20
C TYR A 109 14.23 5.38 -5.81
N ARG A 110 13.66 6.52 -5.41
CA ARG A 110 13.84 7.10 -4.08
C ARG A 110 12.53 7.67 -3.55
N LEU A 111 12.45 7.85 -2.23
CA LEU A 111 11.33 8.57 -1.62
C LEU A 111 11.46 10.05 -1.92
N LYS A 112 10.35 10.69 -2.27
CA LYS A 112 10.35 12.14 -2.44
C LYS A 112 10.47 12.82 -1.07
N PRO A 113 11.43 13.76 -0.87
CA PRO A 113 11.48 14.56 0.34
C PRO A 113 10.22 15.43 0.43
N ASN A 114 9.62 15.49 1.61
CA ASN A 114 8.38 16.22 1.89
C ASN A 114 8.66 17.70 2.12
#